data_AF-A0A938CE70-F1
#
_entry.id   AF-A0A938CE70-F1
#
_cell.length_a   1.000
_cell.length_b   1.000
_cell.length_c   1.000
_cell.angle_alpha   90.00
_cell.angle_beta   90.00
_cell.angle_gamma   90.00
#
_symmetry.space_group_name_H-M   'P 1'
#
loop_
_entity.id
_entity.type
_entity.pdbx_description
1 polymer ?
#
loop_
_entity_poly.entity_id
_entity_poly.type
_entity_poly.pdbx_seq_one_letter_code
_entity_poly.pdbx_strand_id
1 'polypeptide(L)'
;MLLETQADAERFLSLVEGERAAAFDLLVCEAVARGEGLRELAERMEVPYLRLYTWFHADEGRRAAYENALRAHAEDLAMQVVPISDKATRSTIEQAKLRVASRLRMAGYWHPNRYNRKPDGDGDSSVRVVVMRFDENGQNAVESGQNPAEIGNNIGKTALIEAVPAPEIDIFEE
;
A
#
# COMPACT_ATOMS: atom_id res chain seq x y z
N MET A 1 24.07 -13.94 -6.38
CA MET A 1 23.95 -13.58 -7.81
C MET A 1 23.82 -14.90 -8.56
N LEU A 2 22.59 -15.35 -8.81
CA LEU A 2 22.36 -16.61 -9.51
C LEU A 2 22.74 -16.40 -10.97
N LEU A 3 23.68 -17.20 -11.46
CA LEU A 3 24.05 -17.22 -12.87
C LEU A 3 22.84 -17.76 -13.65
N GLU A 4 22.30 -16.94 -14.54
CA GLU A 4 21.21 -17.31 -15.44
C GLU A 4 21.65 -18.51 -16.29
N THR A 5 20.89 -19.60 -16.27
CA THR A 5 21.23 -20.78 -17.07
C THR A 5 20.75 -20.57 -18.50
N GLN A 6 21.44 -21.20 -19.46
CA GLN A 6 21.00 -21.17 -20.87
C GLN A 6 19.56 -21.70 -21.03
N ALA A 7 19.19 -22.70 -20.23
CA ALA A 7 17.84 -23.27 -20.22
C ALA A 7 16.77 -22.24 -19.79
N ASP A 8 17.08 -21.38 -18.81
CA ASP A 8 16.17 -20.32 -18.35
C ASP A 8 15.91 -19.28 -19.46
N ALA A 9 16.96 -18.93 -20.20
CA ALA A 9 16.88 -17.99 -21.32
C ALA A 9 16.04 -18.56 -22.47
N GLU A 10 16.27 -19.82 -22.86
CA GLU A 10 15.50 -20.50 -23.91
C GLU A 10 14.02 -20.63 -23.53
N ARG A 11 13.73 -20.97 -22.26
CA ARG A 11 12.36 -21.04 -21.75
C ARG A 11 11.67 -19.69 -21.83
N PHE A 12 12.34 -18.62 -21.41
CA PHE A 12 11.78 -17.28 -21.50
C PHE A 12 11.45 -16.90 -22.94
N LEU A 13 12.38 -17.09 -23.88
CA LEU A 13 12.15 -16.79 -25.30
C LEU A 13 10.96 -17.55 -25.86
N SER A 14 10.80 -18.83 -25.49
CA SER A 14 9.65 -19.65 -25.92
C SER A 14 8.28 -19.14 -25.45
N LEU A 15 8.25 -18.33 -24.39
CA LEU A 15 7.04 -17.71 -23.83
C LEU A 15 6.74 -16.36 -24.49
N VAL A 16 7.78 -15.59 -24.79
CA VAL A 16 7.64 -14.19 -25.21
C VAL A 16 7.74 -13.96 -26.71
N GLU A 17 8.06 -14.99 -27.49
CA GLU A 17 8.15 -14.91 -28.95
C GLU A 17 6.95 -15.59 -29.65
N GLY A 18 6.68 -15.14 -30.87
CA GLY A 18 5.63 -15.69 -31.72
C GLY A 18 4.21 -15.43 -31.20
N GLU A 19 3.28 -16.33 -31.53
CA GLU A 19 1.85 -16.19 -31.22
C GLU A 19 1.54 -16.26 -29.71
N ARG A 20 2.50 -16.71 -28.89
CA ARG A 20 2.32 -16.86 -27.44
C ARG A 20 2.57 -15.57 -26.66
N ALA A 21 3.26 -14.59 -27.27
CA ALA A 21 3.63 -13.34 -26.60
C ALA A 21 2.40 -12.61 -26.03
N ALA A 22 1.34 -12.47 -26.84
CA ALA A 22 0.10 -11.81 -26.40
C ALA A 22 -0.62 -12.56 -25.27
N ALA A 23 -0.60 -13.90 -25.29
CA ALA A 23 -1.17 -14.70 -24.21
C ALA A 23 -0.34 -14.55 -22.92
N PHE A 24 0.99 -14.44 -23.05
CA PHE A 24 1.87 -14.21 -21.92
C PHE A 24 1.69 -12.82 -21.31
N ASP A 25 1.48 -11.77 -22.12
CA ASP A 25 1.13 -10.42 -21.65
C ASP A 25 -0.14 -10.44 -20.78
N LEU A 26 -1.19 -11.09 -21.26
CA LEU A 26 -2.45 -11.24 -20.54
C LEU A 26 -2.26 -12.00 -19.23
N LEU A 27 -1.47 -13.08 -19.25
CA LEU A 27 -1.19 -13.86 -18.05
C LEU A 27 -0.46 -13.03 -16.98
N VAL A 28 0.52 -12.21 -17.38
CA VAL A 28 1.23 -11.30 -16.45
C VAL A 28 0.25 -10.27 -15.88
N CYS A 29 -0.55 -9.62 -16.73
CA CYS A 29 -1.51 -8.62 -16.29
C CYS A 29 -2.57 -9.22 -15.36
N GLU A 30 -3.06 -10.43 -15.65
CA GLU A 30 -4.05 -11.12 -14.83
C GLU A 30 -3.48 -11.51 -13.46
N ALA A 31 -2.25 -12.00 -13.40
CA ALA A 31 -1.54 -12.29 -12.15
C ALA A 31 -1.41 -11.03 -11.28
N VAL A 32 -0.98 -9.92 -11.88
CA VAL A 32 -0.80 -8.64 -11.19
C VAL A 32 -2.13 -8.06 -10.71
N ALA A 33 -3.19 -8.18 -11.51
CA ALA A 33 -4.54 -7.76 -11.12
C ALA A 33 -5.07 -8.53 -9.89
N ARG A 34 -4.63 -9.78 -9.70
CA ARG A 34 -4.93 -10.60 -8.51
C ARG A 34 -4.03 -10.29 -7.31
N GLY A 35 -3.02 -9.44 -7.48
CA GLY A 35 -2.06 -9.07 -6.44
C GLY A 35 -0.83 -9.96 -6.35
N GLU A 36 -0.58 -10.82 -7.35
CA GLU A 36 0.68 -11.55 -7.44
C GLU A 36 1.80 -10.61 -7.91
N GLY A 37 2.93 -10.62 -7.20
CA GLY A 37 4.09 -9.82 -7.57
C GLY A 37 4.84 -10.40 -8.78
N LEU A 38 5.50 -9.54 -9.57
CA LEU A 38 6.34 -10.00 -10.70
C LEU A 38 7.43 -10.99 -10.29
N ARG A 39 7.92 -10.92 -9.04
CA ARG A 39 8.90 -11.88 -8.50
C ARG A 39 8.29 -13.27 -8.34
N GLU A 40 7.13 -13.35 -7.69
CA GLU A 40 6.41 -14.61 -7.46
C GLU A 40 6.02 -15.25 -8.79
N LEU A 41 5.55 -14.43 -9.74
CA LEU A 41 5.26 -14.86 -11.10
C LEU A 41 6.51 -15.40 -11.81
N ALA A 42 7.64 -14.71 -11.72
CA ALA A 42 8.89 -15.15 -12.33
C ALA A 42 9.35 -16.50 -11.76
N GLU A 43 9.27 -16.67 -10.43
CA GLU A 43 9.59 -17.93 -9.76
C GLU A 43 8.65 -19.06 -10.20
N ARG A 44 7.34 -18.80 -10.24
CA ARG A 44 6.33 -19.77 -10.67
C ARG A 44 6.49 -20.21 -12.12
N MET A 45 6.91 -19.31 -13.00
CA MET A 45 7.14 -19.60 -14.41
C MET A 45 8.53 -20.19 -14.69
N GLU A 46 9.39 -20.22 -13.66
CA GLU A 46 10.80 -20.61 -13.74
C GLU A 46 11.54 -19.76 -14.78
N VAL A 47 11.34 -18.44 -14.71
CA VAL A 47 12.02 -17.45 -15.57
C VAL A 47 12.82 -16.45 -14.74
N PRO A 48 13.91 -15.88 -15.27
CA PRO A 48 14.70 -14.90 -14.54
C PRO A 48 13.91 -13.60 -14.32
N TYR A 49 13.75 -13.20 -13.06
CA TYR A 49 13.00 -11.99 -12.68
C TYR A 49 13.45 -10.75 -13.45
N LEU A 50 14.76 -10.51 -13.55
CA LEU A 50 15.28 -9.31 -14.19
C LEU A 50 14.95 -9.29 -15.69
N ARG A 51 14.95 -10.45 -16.35
CA ARG A 51 14.59 -10.58 -17.76
C ARG A 51 13.10 -10.35 -17.98
N LEU A 52 12.24 -10.91 -17.12
CA LEU A 52 10.81 -10.63 -17.15
C LEU A 52 10.55 -9.12 -16.96
N TYR A 53 11.20 -8.52 -15.98
CA TYR A 53 11.10 -7.09 -15.71
C TYR A 53 11.55 -6.23 -16.91
N THR A 54 12.75 -6.47 -17.45
CA THR A 54 13.27 -5.67 -18.57
C THR A 54 12.45 -5.86 -19.84
N TRP A 55 12.07 -7.09 -20.14
CA TRP A 55 11.19 -7.38 -21.27
C TRP A 55 9.89 -6.60 -21.15
N PHE A 56 9.23 -6.65 -19.99
CA PHE A 56 7.95 -5.99 -19.76
C PHE A 56 8.04 -4.47 -19.89
N HIS A 57 9.11 -3.87 -19.37
CA HIS A 57 9.32 -2.42 -19.40
C HIS A 57 9.91 -1.90 -20.73
N ALA A 58 10.31 -2.78 -21.65
CA ALA A 58 10.86 -2.38 -22.94
C ALA A 58 9.79 -1.95 -23.96
N ASP A 59 8.51 -2.24 -23.71
CA ASP A 59 7.40 -1.89 -24.60
C ASP A 59 6.33 -1.08 -23.85
N GLU A 60 5.92 0.04 -24.44
CA GLU A 60 4.98 0.97 -23.82
C GLU A 60 3.56 0.40 -23.75
N GLY A 61 3.16 -0.42 -24.73
CA GLY A 61 1.84 -1.07 -24.74
C GLY A 61 1.68 -2.06 -23.58
N ARG A 62 2.69 -2.92 -23.40
CA ARG A 62 2.76 -3.85 -22.27
C ARG A 62 2.81 -3.11 -20.94
N ARG A 63 3.67 -2.09 -20.84
CA ARG A 63 3.72 -1.22 -19.66
C ARG A 63 2.35 -0.64 -19.29
N ALA A 64 1.63 -0.08 -20.26
CA ALA A 64 0.30 0.50 -20.03
C ALA A 64 -0.72 -0.57 -19.57
N ALA A 65 -0.67 -1.77 -20.14
CA ALA A 65 -1.54 -2.88 -19.73
C ALA A 65 -1.30 -3.31 -18.27
N TYR A 66 -0.05 -3.36 -17.82
CA TYR A 66 0.30 -3.64 -16.43
C TYR A 66 -0.09 -2.53 -15.47
N GLU A 67 0.11 -1.27 -15.84
CA GLU A 67 -0.37 -0.15 -15.03
C GLU A 67 -1.89 -0.21 -14.85
N ASN A 68 -2.63 -0.64 -15.88
CA ASN A 68 -4.07 -0.92 -15.77
C ASN A 68 -4.37 -2.11 -14.85
N ALA A 69 -3.57 -3.18 -14.90
CA ALA A 69 -3.70 -4.31 -13.97
C ALA A 69 -3.47 -3.89 -12.51
N LEU A 70 -2.46 -3.05 -12.24
CA LEU A 70 -2.22 -2.48 -10.91
C LEU A 70 -3.40 -1.63 -10.43
N ARG A 71 -4.02 -0.86 -11.32
CA ARG A 71 -5.25 -0.10 -11.01
C ARG A 71 -6.41 -1.04 -10.68
N ALA A 72 -6.61 -2.11 -11.43
CA ALA A 72 -7.63 -3.12 -11.12
C ALA A 72 -7.38 -3.77 -9.75
N HIS A 73 -6.12 -4.10 -9.43
CA HIS A 73 -5.78 -4.63 -8.12
C HIS A 73 -6.02 -3.62 -6.99
N ALA A 74 -5.74 -2.34 -7.22
CA ALA A 74 -6.05 -1.26 -6.28
C ALA A 74 -7.56 -1.19 -5.95
N GLU A 75 -8.42 -1.43 -6.93
CA GLU A 75 -9.87 -1.52 -6.72
C GLU A 75 -10.25 -2.71 -5.84
N ASP A 76 -9.67 -3.88 -6.09
CA ASP A 76 -9.88 -5.06 -5.25
C ASP A 76 -9.42 -4.83 -3.80
N LEU A 77 -8.25 -4.23 -3.59
CA LEU A 77 -7.77 -3.88 -2.26
C LEU A 77 -8.72 -2.95 -1.52
N ALA A 78 -9.31 -1.98 -2.21
CA ALA A 78 -10.29 -1.07 -1.64
C ALA A 78 -11.59 -1.82 -1.26
N MET A 79 -12.07 -2.73 -2.12
CA MET A 79 -13.25 -3.55 -1.82
C MET A 79 -13.05 -4.48 -0.62
N GLN A 80 -11.84 -4.97 -0.40
CA GLN A 80 -11.52 -5.82 0.76
C GLN A 80 -11.56 -5.09 2.12
N VAL A 81 -11.51 -3.76 2.15
CA VAL A 81 -11.46 -2.97 3.41
C VAL A 81 -12.74 -3.11 4.22
N VAL A 82 -13.90 -3.06 3.56
CA VAL A 82 -15.22 -3.15 4.20
C VAL A 82 -15.38 -4.47 4.97
N PRO A 83 -15.21 -5.66 4.35
CA PRO A 83 -15.37 -6.92 5.07
C PRO A 83 -14.31 -7.14 6.17
N ILE A 84 -13.11 -6.53 6.07
CA ILE A 84 -12.12 -6.60 7.16
C ILE A 84 -12.59 -5.79 8.37
N SER A 85 -13.18 -4.62 8.11
CA SER A 85 -13.69 -3.73 9.15
C SER A 85 -14.90 -4.36 9.84
N ASP A 86 -15.85 -4.88 9.06
CA ASP A 86 -17.11 -5.45 9.58
C ASP A 86 -16.89 -6.73 10.42
N LYS A 87 -15.87 -7.52 10.09
CA LYS A 87 -15.55 -8.77 10.79
C LYS A 87 -14.62 -8.58 11.98
N ALA A 88 -14.15 -7.35 12.26
CA ALA A 88 -13.21 -7.10 13.33
C ALA A 88 -13.87 -7.27 14.71
N THR A 89 -13.21 -8.01 15.59
CA THR A 89 -13.63 -8.15 16.99
C THR A 89 -12.74 -7.29 17.90
N ARG A 90 -13.10 -7.16 19.18
CA ARG A 90 -12.29 -6.40 20.15
C ARG A 90 -10.83 -6.88 20.24
N SER A 91 -10.58 -8.18 20.08
CA SER A 91 -9.23 -8.75 20.14
C SER A 91 -8.44 -8.58 18.84
N THR A 92 -9.10 -8.36 17.69
CA THR A 92 -8.43 -8.25 16.37
C THR A 92 -8.45 -6.84 15.80
N ILE A 93 -8.98 -5.85 16.52
CA ILE A 93 -9.23 -4.51 15.98
C ILE A 93 -7.96 -3.81 15.49
N GLU A 94 -6.84 -3.94 16.22
CA GLU A 94 -5.57 -3.31 15.82
C GLU A 94 -4.96 -3.96 14.57
N GLN A 95 -5.09 -5.28 14.43
CA GLN A 95 -4.69 -5.99 13.21
C GLN A 95 -5.58 -5.57 12.02
N ALA A 96 -6.89 -5.43 12.24
CA ALA A 96 -7.83 -4.98 11.22
C ALA A 96 -7.49 -3.55 10.76
N LYS A 97 -7.23 -2.63 11.69
CA LYS A 97 -6.77 -1.26 11.39
C LYS A 97 -5.51 -1.26 10.53
N LEU A 98 -4.49 -2.03 10.92
CA LEU A 98 -3.26 -2.13 10.14
C LEU A 98 -3.52 -2.67 8.73
N ARG A 99 -4.34 -3.72 8.61
CA ARG A 99 -4.70 -4.33 7.32
C ARG A 99 -5.45 -3.36 6.40
N VAL A 100 -6.36 -2.56 6.96
CA VAL A 100 -7.10 -1.54 6.22
C VAL A 100 -6.17 -0.42 5.78
N ALA A 101 -5.35 0.12 6.69
CA ALA A 101 -4.42 1.20 6.41
C ALA A 101 -3.42 0.82 5.31
N SER A 102 -2.83 -0.39 5.39
CA SER A 102 -1.90 -0.88 4.37
C SER A 102 -2.56 -1.04 3.00
N ARG A 103 -3.79 -1.59 2.93
CA ARG A 103 -4.54 -1.76 1.67
C ARG A 103 -4.86 -0.42 1.01
N LEU A 104 -5.39 0.54 1.77
CA LEU A 104 -5.70 1.87 1.26
C LEU A 104 -4.46 2.62 0.81
N ARG A 105 -3.34 2.49 1.55
CA ARG A 105 -2.06 3.09 1.14
C ARG A 105 -1.58 2.50 -0.20
N MET A 106 -1.63 1.18 -0.36
CA MET A 106 -1.25 0.53 -1.63
C MET A 106 -2.18 0.92 -2.79
N ALA A 107 -3.49 0.95 -2.54
CA ALA A 107 -4.47 1.41 -3.53
C ALA A 107 -4.21 2.87 -3.96
N GLY A 108 -3.84 3.73 -3.01
CA GLY A 108 -3.42 5.11 -3.26
C GLY A 108 -2.17 5.24 -4.12
N TYR A 109 -1.19 4.35 -3.97
CA TYR A 109 0.01 4.34 -4.82
C TYR A 109 -0.29 3.93 -6.26
N TRP A 110 -1.13 2.91 -6.45
CA TRP A 110 -1.41 2.34 -7.78
C TRP A 110 -2.54 3.05 -8.53
N HIS A 111 -3.45 3.71 -7.82
CA HIS A 111 -4.53 4.48 -8.43
C HIS A 111 -4.72 5.86 -7.74
N PRO A 112 -3.70 6.74 -7.81
CA PRO A 112 -3.69 8.01 -7.06
C PRO A 112 -4.86 8.92 -7.39
N ASN A 113 -5.27 8.99 -8.66
CA ASN A 113 -6.39 9.85 -9.09
C ASN A 113 -7.73 9.49 -8.43
N ARG A 114 -7.89 8.25 -7.94
CA ARG A 114 -9.13 7.76 -7.33
C ARG A 114 -9.05 7.79 -5.81
N TYR A 115 -7.94 7.34 -5.24
CA TYR A 115 -7.82 7.13 -3.79
C TYR A 115 -6.99 8.21 -3.05
N ASN A 116 -6.21 9.02 -3.76
CA ASN A 116 -5.48 10.17 -3.18
C ASN A 116 -6.16 11.51 -3.49
N ARG A 117 -7.44 11.50 -3.89
CA ARG A 117 -8.19 12.74 -4.08
C ARG A 117 -8.28 13.45 -2.74
N LYS A 118 -7.50 14.51 -2.56
CA LYS A 118 -7.72 15.46 -1.49
C LYS A 118 -9.14 15.98 -1.67
N PRO A 119 -9.96 16.09 -0.60
CA PRO A 119 -11.21 16.82 -0.72
C PRO A 119 -10.86 18.17 -1.33
N ASP A 120 -11.52 18.49 -2.45
CA ASP A 120 -11.27 19.74 -3.16
C ASP A 120 -11.42 20.86 -2.12
N GLY A 121 -10.34 21.59 -1.86
CA GLY A 121 -10.26 22.61 -0.82
C GLY A 121 -11.03 23.88 -1.15
N ASP A 122 -12.22 23.74 -1.75
CA ASP A 122 -13.11 24.87 -2.07
C ASP A 122 -14.59 24.46 -1.97
N GLY A 123 -14.91 23.73 -0.91
CA GLY A 123 -16.27 23.42 -0.51
C GLY A 123 -16.27 22.99 0.94
N ASP A 124 -16.69 23.89 1.82
CA ASP A 124 -16.92 23.68 3.24
C ASP A 124 -17.97 22.58 3.49
N SER A 125 -17.58 21.32 3.31
CA SER A 125 -18.26 20.18 3.90
C SER A 125 -17.33 19.57 4.94
N SER A 126 -16.94 20.39 5.91
CA SER A 126 -16.46 19.88 7.17
C SER A 126 -17.62 19.12 7.82
N VAL A 127 -17.60 17.78 7.76
CA VAL A 127 -18.52 16.96 8.55
C VAL A 127 -18.16 17.19 10.01
N ARG A 128 -18.87 18.12 10.67
CA ARG A 128 -18.76 18.33 12.11
C ARG A 128 -19.42 17.17 12.82
N VAL A 129 -18.63 16.25 13.34
CA VAL A 129 -19.12 15.25 14.28
C VAL A 129 -19.35 15.96 15.62
N VAL A 130 -20.58 16.41 15.86
CA VAL A 130 -21.00 16.93 17.17
C VAL A 130 -21.24 15.72 18.07
N VAL A 131 -20.28 15.40 18.92
CA VAL A 131 -20.45 14.43 19.99
C VAL A 131 -21.24 15.12 21.11
N MET A 132 -22.57 14.98 21.09
CA MET A 132 -23.39 15.42 22.22
C MET A 132 -23.18 14.43 23.38
N ARG A 133 -22.45 14.86 24.41
CA ARG A 133 -22.46 14.20 25.72
C ARG A 133 -23.61 14.79 26.52
N PHE A 134 -24.60 13.97 26.83
CA PHE A 134 -25.67 14.33 27.74
C PHE A 134 -25.18 14.13 29.17
N ASP A 135 -25.29 15.17 30.00
CA ASP A 135 -25.19 15.02 31.45
C ASP A 135 -26.52 14.53 32.03
N GLU A 136 -26.50 14.08 33.28
CA GLU A 136 -27.66 13.50 33.98
C GLU A 136 -28.80 14.51 34.22
N ASN A 137 -28.58 15.79 33.90
CA ASN A 137 -29.53 16.89 34.10
C ASN A 137 -30.06 17.50 32.79
N GLY A 138 -29.69 16.94 31.63
CA GLY A 138 -30.29 17.29 30.33
C GLY A 138 -29.98 18.73 29.86
N GLN A 139 -28.88 19.34 30.30
CA GLN A 139 -28.48 20.67 29.82
C GLN A 139 -27.33 20.57 28.81
N ASN A 140 -27.53 21.21 27.65
CA ASN A 140 -26.56 21.21 26.55
C ASN A 140 -25.33 22.04 26.92
N ALA A 141 -24.19 21.41 27.19
CA ALA A 141 -22.89 22.07 27.14
C ALA A 141 -22.43 22.18 25.68
N VAL A 142 -22.62 23.35 25.07
CA VAL A 142 -22.05 23.64 23.73
C VAL A 142 -20.58 24.02 23.93
N GLU A 143 -19.69 23.03 23.99
CA GLU A 143 -18.27 23.27 23.76
C GLU A 143 -18.03 23.40 22.25
N SER A 144 -17.77 24.63 21.81
CA SER A 144 -17.20 24.92 20.50
C SER A 144 -15.78 24.33 20.44
N GLY A 145 -15.66 23.06 20.03
CA GLY A 145 -14.39 22.40 19.79
C GLY A 145 -13.56 23.12 18.73
N GLN A 146 -12.30 23.36 19.04
CA GLN A 146 -11.31 24.09 18.24
C GLN A 146 -11.09 23.51 16.84
N ASN A 147 -10.65 24.41 15.96
CA ASN A 147 -10.34 24.20 14.55
C ASN A 147 -9.30 23.06 14.37
N PRO A 148 -9.50 22.07 13.47
CA PRO A 148 -8.54 20.98 13.24
C PRO A 148 -7.16 21.43 12.72
N ALA A 149 -6.98 22.70 12.34
CA ALA A 149 -5.68 23.28 12.03
C ALA A 149 -4.74 23.40 13.27
N GLU A 150 -5.27 23.40 14.49
CA GLU A 150 -4.45 23.54 15.71
C GLU A 150 -3.95 22.20 16.28
N ILE A 151 -4.51 21.07 15.84
CA ILE A 151 -4.09 19.74 16.32
C ILE A 151 -2.74 19.33 15.68
N GLY A 152 -2.38 19.89 14.53
CA GLY A 152 -1.12 19.61 13.83
C GLY A 152 0.13 20.24 14.45
N ASN A 153 0.00 21.21 15.37
CA ASN A 153 1.16 21.98 15.88
C ASN A 153 1.69 21.52 17.25
N ASN A 154 1.11 20.50 17.88
CA ASN A 154 1.57 20.00 19.18
C ASN A 154 2.45 18.74 19.10
N ILE A 155 2.87 18.30 17.91
CA ILE A 155 3.87 17.23 17.73
C ILE A 155 5.30 17.82 17.63
N GLY A 156 5.46 19.14 17.81
CA GLY A 156 6.73 19.86 17.65
C GLY A 156 7.48 20.23 18.94
N LYS A 157 6.97 19.91 20.14
CA LYS A 157 7.74 20.08 21.39
C LYS A 157 8.44 18.78 21.75
N THR A 158 9.50 18.50 21.00
CA THR A 158 10.62 17.68 21.47
C THR A 158 11.06 18.24 22.82
N ALA A 159 10.74 17.55 23.91
CA ALA A 159 11.50 17.72 25.13
C ALA A 159 12.95 17.39 24.75
N LEU A 160 13.85 18.35 24.90
CA LEU A 160 15.30 18.10 24.93
C LEU A 160 15.53 17.04 26.01
N ILE A 161 15.64 15.79 25.60
CA ILE A 161 16.19 14.74 26.45
C ILE A 161 17.68 15.07 26.51
N GLU A 162 18.12 15.56 27.67
CA GLU A 162 19.54 15.73 27.97
C GLU A 162 20.26 14.43 27.67
N ALA A 163 21.39 14.54 26.95
CA ALA A 163 22.21 13.42 26.56
C ALA A 163 22.65 12.63 27.79
N VAL A 164 22.17 11.39 27.91
CA VAL A 164 22.71 10.41 28.85
C VAL A 164 24.09 10.00 28.31
N PRO A 165 25.20 10.21 29.05
CA PRO A 165 26.52 9.77 28.60
C PRO A 165 26.56 8.24 28.50
N ALA A 166 27.14 7.74 27.41
CA ALA A 166 27.25 6.32 27.13
C ALA A 166 28.09 5.59 28.21
N PRO A 167 27.71 4.37 28.61
CA PRO A 167 28.56 3.56 29.48
C PRO A 167 29.80 3.07 28.71
N GLU A 168 30.97 3.22 29.32
CA GLU A 168 32.22 2.61 28.85
C GLU A 168 32.07 1.08 28.90
N ILE A 169 32.29 0.44 27.76
CA ILE A 169 32.33 -1.02 27.64
C ILE A 169 33.79 -1.43 27.80
N ASP A 170 34.13 -1.98 28.96
CA ASP A 170 35.39 -2.68 29.16
C ASP A 170 35.38 -3.99 28.35
N ILE A 171 36.22 -4.04 27.32
CA ILE A 171 36.49 -5.24 26.54
C ILE A 171 37.43 -6.10 27.38
N PHE A 172 36.89 -7.10 28.07
CA PHE A 172 37.71 -8.14 28.67
C PHE A 172 38.18 -9.10 27.55
N GLU A 173 39.44 -8.96 27.15
CA GLU A 173 40.20 -10.02 26.49
C GLU A 173 40.69 -11.01 27.56
N GLU A 174 40.11 -12.22 27.58
CA GLU A 174 40.80 -13.52 27.51
C GLU A 174 39.80 -14.68 27.56
#